data_AF-A0A7J2T903-F1
#
_entry.id   AF-A0A7J2T903-F1
#
_cell.length_a   1.000
_cell.length_b   1.000
_cell.length_c   1.000
_cell.angle_alpha   90.00
_cell.angle_beta   90.00
_cell.angle_gamma   90.00
#
_symmetry.space_group_name_H-M   'P 1'
#
loop_
_entity.id
_entity.type
_entity.pdbx_description
1 polymer ?
#
loop_
_entity_poly.entity_id
_entity_poly.type
_entity_poly.pdbx_seq_one_letter_code
_entity_poly.pdbx_strand_id
1 'polypeptide(L)'
;MLRPNPHNKGSSRMLPLKTVERMLISIIHGLSVTLRVVKKNKRGVSRNKTWEFGVVDLPGYKWLEIVPGRRGGRPTVKDTRVTVDDILKMLSAGWKPEEVAEELEIPLEAVYEALKFASEALKRVVVIAETPS
;
A
#
# COMPACT_ATOMS: atom_id res chain seq x y z
N MET A 1 -13.02 -22.76 9.74
CA MET A 1 -11.78 -22.70 10.56
C MET A 1 -10.58 -22.54 9.63
N LEU A 2 -10.06 -21.31 9.49
CA LEU A 2 -8.81 -21.08 8.76
C LEU A 2 -7.66 -21.01 9.77
N ARG A 3 -6.57 -21.75 9.52
CA ARG A 3 -5.41 -21.82 10.43
C ARG A 3 -4.53 -20.56 10.26
N PRO A 4 -3.97 -19.98 11.33
CA PRO A 4 -3.03 -18.88 11.21
C PRO A 4 -1.68 -19.34 10.62
N ASN A 5 -1.10 -18.50 9.76
CA ASN A 5 0.19 -18.73 9.09
C ASN A 5 1.36 -18.42 10.07
N PRO A 6 2.25 -19.40 10.38
CA PRO A 6 3.25 -19.28 11.43
C PRO A 6 4.52 -18.48 11.05
N HIS A 7 4.60 -17.91 9.84
CA HIS A 7 5.86 -17.30 9.35
C HIS A 7 5.99 -15.78 9.48
N ASN A 8 5.01 -15.06 10.03
CA ASN A 8 5.18 -13.61 10.25
C ASN A 8 5.87 -13.32 11.59
N LYS A 9 7.19 -13.54 11.66
CA LYS A 9 8.05 -12.97 12.71
C LYS A 9 8.84 -11.81 12.13
N GLY A 10 8.53 -10.61 12.59
CA GLY A 10 9.00 -9.34 12.06
C GLY A 10 10.52 -9.20 11.94
N SER A 11 10.93 -8.54 10.86
CA SER A 11 12.21 -7.82 10.78
C SER A 11 12.06 -6.65 9.82
N SER A 12 11.45 -5.56 10.30
CA SER A 12 11.43 -4.27 9.58
C SER A 12 12.84 -3.67 9.61
N ARG A 13 13.66 -4.00 8.61
CA ARG A 13 14.86 -3.22 8.29
C ARG A 13 14.54 -2.28 7.14
N MET A 14 14.62 -0.97 7.40
CA MET A 14 14.45 0.10 6.42
C MET A 14 15.31 -0.16 5.18
N LEU A 15 14.70 -0.09 4.01
CA LEU A 15 15.40 -0.18 2.73
C LEU A 15 16.08 1.16 2.41
N PRO A 16 17.22 1.16 1.70
CA PRO A 16 17.87 2.39 1.23
C PRO A 16 16.92 3.20 0.35
N LEU A 17 16.92 4.54 0.48
CA LEU A 17 15.98 5.43 -0.21
C LEU A 17 15.98 5.24 -1.74
N LYS A 18 17.17 5.05 -2.33
CA LYS A 18 17.34 4.78 -3.78
C LYS A 18 16.69 3.47 -4.24
N THR A 19 16.51 2.52 -3.32
CA THR A 19 15.81 1.25 -3.56
C THR A 19 14.30 1.47 -3.53
N VAL A 20 13.81 2.31 -2.61
CA VAL A 20 12.39 2.65 -2.48
C VAL A 20 11.90 3.42 -3.72
N GLU A 21 12.70 4.37 -4.24
CA GLU A 21 12.38 5.12 -5.46
C GLU A 21 12.27 4.21 -6.69
N ARG A 22 13.20 3.27 -6.87
CA ARG A 22 13.14 2.29 -7.97
C ARG A 22 11.95 1.33 -7.83
N MET A 23 11.50 1.08 -6.61
CA MET A 23 10.36 0.21 -6.30
C MET A 23 9.03 0.92 -6.59
N LEU A 24 8.92 2.22 -6.25
CA LEU A 24 7.77 3.07 -6.57
C LEU A 24 7.52 3.18 -8.07
N ILE A 25 8.58 3.40 -8.87
CA ILE A 25 8.48 3.46 -10.32
C ILE A 25 7.95 2.13 -10.90
N SER A 26 8.33 0.99 -10.33
CA SER A 26 7.90 -0.32 -10.83
C SER A 26 6.47 -0.68 -10.45
N ILE A 27 6.01 -0.27 -9.27
CA ILE A 27 4.62 -0.48 -8.82
C ILE A 27 3.65 0.27 -9.74
N ILE A 28 4.02 1.48 -10.20
CA ILE A 28 3.24 2.28 -11.15
C ILE A 28 3.11 1.58 -12.52
N HIS A 29 4.17 0.89 -12.97
CA HIS A 29 4.19 0.24 -14.29
C HIS A 29 3.83 -1.25 -14.26
N GLY A 30 3.48 -1.83 -13.10
CA GLY A 30 3.14 -3.25 -12.98
C GLY A 30 4.29 -4.22 -13.30
N LEU A 31 5.54 -3.75 -13.38
CA LEU A 31 6.70 -4.62 -13.54
C LEU A 31 7.11 -5.22 -12.19
N SER A 32 7.41 -6.51 -12.17
CA SER A 32 8.09 -7.16 -11.05
C SER A 32 9.58 -6.81 -11.09
N VAL A 33 10.05 -5.94 -10.19
CA VAL A 33 11.49 -5.63 -10.10
C VAL A 33 12.19 -6.65 -9.23
N THR A 34 13.04 -7.45 -9.88
CA THR A 34 14.04 -8.27 -9.19
C THR A 34 15.23 -7.39 -8.82
N LEU A 35 15.26 -6.86 -7.60
CA LEU A 35 16.42 -6.13 -7.08
C LEU A 35 17.54 -7.10 -6.70
N ARG A 36 18.58 -7.18 -7.56
CA ARG A 36 19.81 -7.93 -7.26
C ARG A 36 20.67 -7.12 -6.27
N VAL A 37 20.43 -7.29 -4.98
CA VAL A 37 21.32 -6.74 -3.94
C VAL A 37 22.52 -7.69 -3.77
N VAL A 38 23.67 -7.35 -4.36
CA VAL A 38 24.92 -8.11 -4.15
C VAL A 38 25.57 -7.65 -2.85
N LYS A 39 25.35 -8.38 -1.75
CA LYS A 39 26.07 -8.16 -0.49
C LYS A 39 27.26 -9.12 -0.42
N LYS A 40 28.49 -8.65 -0.68
CA LYS A 40 29.71 -9.42 -0.40
C LYS A 40 29.85 -9.60 1.12
N ASN A 41 29.83 -10.83 1.60
CA ASN A 41 30.33 -11.15 2.95
C ASN A 41 31.79 -11.61 2.87
N LYS A 42 32.51 -11.65 4.00
CA LYS A 42 33.92 -12.08 4.09
C LYS A 42 34.17 -13.54 3.63
N ARG A 43 33.14 -14.29 3.25
CA ARG A 43 33.20 -15.70 2.81
C ARG A 43 32.84 -15.89 1.34
N GLY A 44 32.71 -14.83 0.54
CA GLY A 44 32.49 -14.93 -0.92
C GLY A 44 31.13 -15.50 -1.34
N VAL A 45 30.20 -15.75 -0.42
CA VAL A 45 28.88 -16.30 -0.74
C VAL A 45 27.93 -15.17 -1.12
N SER A 46 27.68 -15.03 -2.43
CA SER A 46 26.60 -14.19 -2.95
C SER A 46 25.26 -14.90 -2.74
N ARG A 47 24.36 -14.32 -1.94
CA ARG A 47 22.97 -14.78 -1.82
C ARG A 47 22.08 -13.87 -2.65
N ASN A 48 21.48 -14.41 -3.70
CA ASN A 48 20.35 -13.82 -4.40
C ASN A 48 19.14 -13.80 -3.45
N LYS A 49 18.61 -12.60 -3.18
CA LYS A 49 17.42 -12.42 -2.36
C LYS A 49 16.28 -11.98 -3.27
N THR A 50 15.40 -12.92 -3.60
CA THR A 50 14.13 -12.62 -4.26
C THR A 50 13.17 -12.11 -3.19
N TRP A 51 12.52 -10.97 -3.43
CA TRP A 51 11.46 -10.47 -2.57
C TRP A 51 10.13 -10.86 -3.20
N GLU A 52 9.40 -11.76 -2.55
CA GLU A 52 7.99 -11.94 -2.88
C GLU A 52 7.27 -10.65 -2.49
N PHE A 53 6.60 -10.02 -3.46
CA PHE A 53 5.82 -8.80 -3.27
C PHE A 53 4.55 -9.16 -2.49
N GLY A 54 4.71 -9.43 -1.19
CA GLY A 54 3.61 -9.68 -0.27
C GLY A 54 2.79 -8.43 0.00
N VAL A 55 1.67 -8.63 0.70
CA VAL A 55 0.84 -7.57 1.27
C VAL A 55 1.72 -6.55 2.01
N VAL A 56 1.53 -5.25 1.74
CA VAL A 56 2.25 -4.15 2.38
C VAL A 56 1.27 -3.35 3.23
N ASP A 57 1.42 -3.40 4.54
CA ASP A 57 0.71 -2.50 5.47
C ASP A 57 1.08 -1.04 5.19
N LEU A 58 0.08 -0.14 5.15
CA LEU A 58 0.37 1.29 5.00
C LEU A 58 0.85 1.90 6.33
N PRO A 59 2.03 2.52 6.39
CA PRO A 59 2.50 3.16 7.61
C PRO A 59 1.59 4.35 7.97
N GLY A 60 1.14 4.40 9.22
CA GLY A 60 0.23 5.45 9.71
C GLY A 60 -1.27 5.18 9.49
N TYR A 61 -1.60 3.97 8.99
CA TYR A 61 -2.95 3.48 8.77
C TYR A 61 -3.09 2.09 9.38
N LYS A 62 -4.11 1.89 10.23
CA LYS A 62 -4.35 0.62 10.89
C LYS A 62 -5.06 -0.36 9.97
N TRP A 63 -5.95 0.13 9.12
CA TRP A 63 -6.91 -0.66 8.35
C TRP A 63 -6.60 -0.74 6.86
N LEU A 64 -5.60 0.00 6.36
CA LEU A 64 -5.27 0.02 4.94
C LEU A 64 -4.00 -0.80 4.63
N GLU A 65 -4.03 -1.52 3.51
CA GLU A 65 -2.92 -2.26 2.93
C GLU A 65 -2.84 -2.02 1.41
N ILE A 66 -1.65 -2.19 0.83
CA ILE A 66 -1.45 -2.30 -0.62
C ILE A 66 -1.00 -3.72 -0.91
N VAL A 67 -1.74 -4.39 -1.79
CA VAL A 67 -1.38 -5.72 -2.27
C VAL A 67 -1.04 -5.62 -3.76
N PRO A 68 0.23 -5.77 -4.14
CA PRO A 68 0.64 -5.77 -5.54
C PRO A 68 -0.19 -6.79 -6.36
N GLY A 69 -0.75 -6.35 -7.48
CA GLY A 69 -1.64 -7.18 -8.32
C GLY A 69 -3.10 -7.28 -7.87
N ARG A 70 -3.45 -6.91 -6.63
CA ARG A 70 -4.86 -6.78 -6.20
C ARG A 70 -5.38 -5.41 -6.59
N ARG A 71 -6.47 -5.35 -7.36
CA ARG A 71 -7.15 -4.09 -7.78
C ARG A 71 -6.16 -3.05 -8.36
N GLY A 72 -5.11 -3.49 -9.05
CA GLY A 72 -4.09 -2.62 -9.63
C GLY A 72 -3.14 -1.97 -8.62
N GLY A 73 -2.95 -2.55 -7.43
CA GLY A 73 -2.10 -1.98 -6.38
C GLY A 73 -2.72 -0.79 -5.66
N ARG A 74 -4.02 -0.56 -5.84
CA ARG A 74 -4.77 0.46 -5.09
C ARG A 74 -4.83 0.08 -3.60
N PRO A 75 -4.79 1.06 -2.68
CA PRO A 75 -5.01 0.81 -1.27
C PRO A 75 -6.38 0.15 -1.03
N THR A 76 -6.37 -0.93 -0.27
CA THR A 76 -7.54 -1.71 0.13
C THR A 76 -7.66 -1.77 1.63
N VAL A 77 -8.88 -1.95 2.13
CA VAL A 77 -9.10 -2.32 3.54
C VAL A 77 -8.53 -3.72 3.76
N LYS A 78 -7.81 -3.90 4.86
CA LYS A 78 -7.15 -5.16 5.24
C LYS A 78 -8.09 -6.35 5.16
N ASP A 79 -7.57 -7.46 4.65
CA ASP A 79 -8.31 -8.71 4.48
C ASP A 79 -9.55 -8.63 3.58
N THR A 80 -9.74 -7.51 2.85
CA THR A 80 -10.83 -7.32 1.91
C THR A 80 -10.32 -7.02 0.49
N ARG A 81 -11.26 -6.90 -0.46
CA ARG A 81 -11.02 -6.34 -1.79
C ARG A 81 -11.59 -4.93 -1.96
N VAL A 82 -12.12 -4.34 -0.89
CA VAL A 82 -12.72 -3.01 -0.85
C VAL A 82 -11.58 -1.99 -0.95
N THR A 83 -11.60 -1.18 -2.00
CA THR A 83 -10.59 -0.14 -2.21
C THR A 83 -11.02 1.18 -1.56
N VAL A 84 -10.05 2.04 -1.27
CA VAL A 84 -10.33 3.44 -0.86
C VAL A 84 -11.23 4.14 -1.88
N ASP A 85 -11.08 3.84 -3.18
CA ASP A 85 -11.93 4.38 -4.24
C ASP A 85 -13.40 3.94 -4.11
N ASP A 86 -13.66 2.68 -3.73
CA ASP A 86 -15.03 2.18 -3.52
C ASP A 86 -15.73 2.95 -2.38
N ILE A 87 -15.01 3.17 -1.27
CA ILE A 87 -15.49 3.95 -0.11
C ILE A 87 -15.80 5.39 -0.53
N LEU A 88 -14.85 6.06 -1.21
CA LEU A 88 -15.01 7.46 -1.62
C LEU A 88 -16.15 7.64 -2.62
N LYS A 89 -16.38 6.66 -3.52
CA LYS A 89 -17.51 6.69 -4.45
C LYS A 89 -18.85 6.68 -3.72
N MET A 90 -19.02 5.80 -2.73
CA MET A 90 -20.27 5.77 -1.95
C MET A 90 -20.49 7.05 -1.17
N LEU A 91 -19.45 7.56 -0.50
CA LEU A 91 -19.52 8.84 0.21
C LEU A 91 -19.87 9.99 -0.76
N SER A 92 -19.29 10.01 -1.96
CA SER A 92 -19.61 11.03 -2.98
C SER A 92 -21.04 10.93 -3.52
N ALA A 93 -21.64 9.74 -3.45
CA ALA A 93 -23.04 9.51 -3.78
C ALA A 93 -24.01 9.92 -2.64
N GLY A 94 -23.51 10.48 -1.54
CA GLY A 94 -24.31 11.01 -0.44
C GLY A 94 -24.57 10.02 0.71
N TRP A 95 -23.92 8.85 0.70
CA TRP A 95 -24.03 7.89 1.80
C TRP A 95 -23.35 8.40 3.07
N LYS A 96 -23.90 8.06 4.23
CA LYS A 96 -23.25 8.35 5.51
C LYS A 96 -22.11 7.36 5.78
N PRO A 97 -21.07 7.75 6.51
CA PRO A 97 -19.95 6.85 6.84
C PRO A 97 -20.39 5.52 7.47
N GLU A 98 -21.40 5.55 8.34
CA GLU A 98 -21.95 4.36 9.01
C GLU A 98 -22.62 3.41 8.01
N GLU A 99 -23.39 3.95 7.05
CA GLU A 99 -24.05 3.17 6.01
C GLU A 99 -23.03 2.54 5.06
N VAL A 100 -21.95 3.27 4.73
CA VAL A 100 -20.84 2.74 3.91
C VAL A 100 -20.12 1.61 4.64
N ALA A 101 -19.87 1.76 5.95
CA ALA A 101 -19.22 0.75 6.75
C ALA A 101 -20.05 -0.55 6.83
N GLU A 102 -21.36 -0.41 7.01
CA GLU A 102 -22.30 -1.52 7.05
C GLU A 102 -22.39 -2.23 5.69
N GLU A 103 -22.63 -1.49 4.60
CA GLU A 103 -22.79 -2.04 3.25
C GLU A 103 -21.52 -2.74 2.73
N LEU A 104 -20.34 -2.19 3.05
CA LEU A 104 -19.05 -2.77 2.63
C LEU A 104 -18.52 -3.82 3.61
N GLU A 105 -19.24 -4.08 4.71
CA GLU A 105 -18.82 -4.98 5.80
C GLU A 105 -17.40 -4.67 6.34
N ILE A 106 -17.09 -3.38 6.49
CA ILE A 106 -15.80 -2.88 6.98
C ILE A 106 -15.97 -2.12 8.31
N PRO A 107 -14.94 -2.05 9.16
CA PRO A 107 -15.00 -1.20 10.34
C PRO A 107 -15.16 0.27 9.96
N LEU A 108 -15.97 1.00 10.71
CA LEU A 108 -16.20 2.44 10.49
C LEU A 108 -14.90 3.24 10.52
N GLU A 109 -13.93 2.84 11.34
CA GLU A 109 -12.60 3.45 11.38
C GLU A 109 -11.85 3.33 10.05
N ALA A 110 -12.08 2.27 9.26
CA ALA A 110 -11.48 2.16 7.93
C ALA A 110 -12.04 3.20 6.95
N VAL A 111 -13.32 3.57 7.09
CA VAL A 111 -13.93 4.65 6.30
C VAL A 111 -13.25 5.98 6.60
N TYR A 112 -13.05 6.29 7.89
CA TYR A 112 -12.35 7.50 8.30
C TYR A 112 -10.86 7.49 7.90
N GLU A 113 -10.19 6.34 7.97
CA GLU A 113 -8.81 6.20 7.46
C GLU A 113 -8.73 6.39 5.94
N ALA A 114 -9.72 5.94 5.18
CA ALA A 114 -9.81 6.17 3.74
C ALA A 114 -9.93 7.67 3.42
N LEU A 115 -10.75 8.42 4.17
CA LEU A 115 -10.84 9.88 4.06
C LEU A 115 -9.52 10.58 4.40
N LYS A 116 -8.85 10.16 5.47
CA LYS A 116 -7.51 10.66 5.83
C LYS A 116 -6.50 10.39 4.71
N PHE A 117 -6.50 9.17 4.17
CA PHE A 117 -5.63 8.79 3.06
C PHE A 117 -5.87 9.68 1.84
N ALA A 118 -7.12 9.92 1.47
CA ALA A 118 -7.48 10.79 0.35
C ALA A 118 -6.98 12.23 0.56
N SER A 119 -7.19 12.79 1.76
CA SER A 119 -6.72 14.13 2.11
C SER A 119 -5.19 14.26 2.01
N GLU A 120 -4.45 13.27 2.53
CA GLU A 120 -2.99 13.26 2.44
C GLU A 120 -2.49 13.04 1.01
N ALA A 121 -3.18 12.22 0.21
CA ALA A 121 -2.85 12.00 -1.18
C ALA A 121 -2.99 13.30 -2.00
N LEU A 122 -4.06 14.07 -1.77
CA LEU A 122 -4.27 15.35 -2.45
C LEU A 122 -3.17 16.37 -2.13
N LYS A 123 -2.71 16.46 -0.87
CA LYS A 123 -1.60 17.36 -0.48
C LYS A 123 -0.30 17.08 -1.26
N ARG A 124 -0.08 15.84 -1.70
CA ARG A 124 1.10 15.45 -2.48
C ARG A 124 0.97 15.78 -3.97
N VAL A 125 -0.25 15.97 -4.46
CA VAL A 125 -0.55 16.22 -5.89
C VAL A 125 -0.52 17.71 -6.22
N VAL A 126 -0.55 18.61 -5.23
CA VAL A 126 -0.42 20.07 -5.45
C VAL A 126 1.04 20.43 -5.76
N VAL A 127 1.47 20.18 -7.01
CA VAL A 127 2.58 20.90 -7.66
C VAL A 127 1.91 21.96 -8.54
N ILE A 128 1.90 23.18 -8.03
CA ILE A 128 1.34 24.35 -8.70
C ILE A 128 2.23 24.62 -9.91
N ALA A 129 1.68 24.52 -11.12
CA ALA A 129 2.30 25.09 -12.30
C ALA A 129 2.30 26.61 -12.12
N GLU A 130 3.38 27.17 -11.59
CA GLU A 130 3.66 28.60 -11.75
C GLU A 130 4.12 28.79 -13.19
N THR A 131 3.28 29.41 -14.01
CA THR A 131 3.66 29.88 -15.34
C THR A 131 4.57 31.10 -15.16
N PRO A 132 5.87 31.07 -15.53
CA PRO A 132 6.65 32.29 -15.59
C PRO A 132 6.10 33.14 -16.75
N SER A 133 5.69 34.38 -16.42
CA SER A 133 5.25 35.42 -17.35
C SER A 133 6.34 35.83 -18.34
#